data_AF-A0A7X9BI44-F1
#
_entry.id   AF-A0A7X9BI44-F1
#
_cell.length_a   1.000
_cell.length_b   1.000
_cell.length_c   1.000
_cell.angle_alpha   90.00
_cell.angle_beta   90.00
_cell.angle_gamma   90.00
#
_symmetry.space_group_name_H-M   'P 1'
#
loop_
_entity.id
_entity.type
_entity.pdbx_description
1 polymer ?
#
loop_
_entity_poly.entity_id
_entity_poly.type
_entity_poly.pdbx_seq_one_letter_code
_entity_poly.pdbx_strand_id
1 'polypeptide(L)' 'IGEGCVIGAGAVVTKDIPPHSVAVGNPARVIRTITDTDASALQDYAQ' A
#
# COMPACT_ATOMS: atom_id res chain seq x y z
N ILE A 1 5.23 6.19 -7.40
CA ILE A 1 4.67 5.09 -6.58
C ILE A 1 4.46 3.93 -7.53
N GLY A 2 4.97 2.73 -7.19
CA GLY A 2 4.82 1.55 -8.03
C GLY A 2 3.36 1.08 -8.18
N GLU A 3 3.15 0.18 -9.13
CA GLU A 3 1.83 -0.40 -9.38
C GLU A 3 1.33 -1.19 -8.18
N GLY A 4 0.01 -1.13 -7.95
CA GLY A 4 -0.65 -1.88 -6.90
C GLY A 4 -0.25 -1.48 -5.48
N CYS A 5 0.45 -0.36 -5.26
CA CYS A 5 0.78 0.09 -3.91
C CYS A 5 -0.45 0.55 -3.13
N VAL A 6 -0.38 0.37 -1.81
CA VAL A 6 -1.38 0.90 -0.86
C VAL A 6 -0.72 1.97 -0.02
N ILE A 7 -1.30 3.18 -0.01
CA ILE A 7 -0.79 4.33 0.73
C ILE A 7 -1.77 4.67 1.86
N GLY A 8 -1.26 4.74 3.09
CA GLY A 8 -2.07 5.11 4.25
C GLY A 8 -2.59 6.55 4.16
N ALA A 9 -3.78 6.78 4.69
CA ALA A 9 -4.36 8.12 4.77
C ALA A 9 -3.40 9.07 5.54
N GLY A 10 -3.23 10.29 5.01
CA GLY A 10 -2.33 11.30 5.58
C GLY A 10 -0.83 11.02 5.39
N ALA A 11 -0.45 10.01 4.60
CA ALA A 11 0.96 9.77 4.28
C ALA A 11 1.50 10.80 3.28
N VAL A 12 2.77 11.18 3.45
CA VAL A 12 3.48 12.07 2.52
C VAL A 12 4.65 11.32 1.90
N VAL A 13 4.53 10.99 0.63
CA VAL A 13 5.52 10.22 -0.12
C VAL A 13 6.59 11.17 -0.64
N THR A 14 7.81 11.02 -0.12
CA THR A 14 8.98 11.86 -0.48
C THR A 14 10.03 11.11 -1.29
N LYS A 15 9.86 9.78 -1.46
CA LYS A 15 10.78 8.88 -2.19
C LYS A 15 9.97 7.81 -2.90
N ASP A 16 10.58 7.13 -3.87
CA ASP A 16 9.94 6.04 -4.59
C ASP A 16 9.54 4.89 -3.65
N ILE A 17 8.35 4.34 -3.94
CA ILE A 17 7.78 3.18 -3.25
C ILE A 17 7.77 2.01 -4.25
N PRO A 18 8.39 0.86 -3.93
CA PRO A 18 8.38 -0.31 -4.79
C PRO A 18 6.95 -0.80 -5.07
N PRO A 19 6.68 -1.42 -6.25
CA PRO A 19 5.39 -2.03 -6.56
C PRO A 19 4.92 -3.00 -5.47
N HIS A 20 3.60 -3.17 -5.35
CA HIS A 20 2.97 -4.06 -4.39
C HIS A 20 3.41 -3.83 -2.93
N SER A 21 3.70 -2.59 -2.55
CA SER A 21 4.12 -2.23 -1.18
C SER A 21 3.07 -1.41 -0.44
N VAL A 22 3.04 -1.57 0.88
CA VAL A 22 2.24 -0.74 1.79
C VAL A 22 3.14 0.30 2.45
N ALA A 23 2.82 1.58 2.27
CA ALA A 23 3.58 2.67 2.85
C ALA A 23 2.70 3.65 3.64
N VAL A 24 3.20 4.10 4.81
CA VAL A 24 2.45 4.96 5.73
C VAL A 24 3.34 6.03 6.38
N GLY A 25 2.72 7.10 6.87
CA GLY A 25 3.38 8.16 7.65
C GLY A 25 3.88 9.35 6.83
N ASN A 26 4.41 10.35 7.55
CA ASN A 26 5.01 11.55 6.98
C ASN A 26 6.39 11.78 7.64
N PRO A 27 7.53 11.49 6.97
CA PRO A 27 7.61 10.95 5.60
C PRO A 27 7.20 9.47 5.52
N ALA A 28 6.64 9.06 4.38
CA ALA A 28 6.15 7.71 4.17
C ALA A 28 7.27 6.67 4.22
N ARG A 29 7.01 5.55 4.91
CA ARG A 29 7.91 4.39 5.00
C ARG A 29 7.19 3.12 4.60
N VAL A 30 7.87 2.25 3.86
CA VAL A 30 7.38 0.90 3.53
C VAL A 30 7.37 0.07 4.81
N ILE A 31 6.21 -0.47 5.16
CA ILE A 31 6.02 -1.29 6.36
C ILE A 31 5.87 -2.77 6.04
N ARG A 32 5.39 -3.11 4.85
CA ARG A 32 5.24 -4.49 4.35
C ARG A 32 4.97 -4.51 2.84
N THR A 33 5.14 -5.68 2.24
CA THR A 33 4.63 -6.00 0.91
C THR A 33 3.16 -6.42 1.00
N ILE A 34 2.40 -6.21 -0.07
CA ILE A 34 1.02 -6.65 -0.23
C ILE A 34 1.02 -8.16 -0.46
N THR A 35 0.15 -8.86 0.25
CA THR A 35 -0.02 -10.31 0.13
C THR A 35 -1.40 -10.64 -0.43
N ASP A 36 -1.61 -11.89 -0.86
CA ASP A 36 -2.90 -12.35 -1.40
C ASP A 36 -4.08 -12.14 -0.43
N THR A 37 -3.80 -12.09 0.88
CA THR A 37 -4.80 -11.78 1.91
C THR A 37 -5.35 -10.35 1.80
N ASP A 38 -4.53 -9.40 1.35
CA ASP A 38 -4.98 -8.03 1.10
C ASP A 38 -5.90 -7.96 -0.13
N ALA A 39 -5.66 -8.81 -1.13
CA ALA A 39 -6.48 -8.89 -2.34
C ALA A 39 -7.82 -9.58 -2.07
N SER A 40 -7.82 -10.67 -1.27
CA SER A 40 -9.04 -11.40 -0.93
C SER A 40 -10.00 -10.54 -0.10
N ALA A 41 -9.47 -9.75 0.84
CA ALA A 41 -10.30 -8.87 1.66
C ALA A 41 -11.08 -7.82 0.83
N LEU A 42 -10.56 -7.39 -0.32
CA LEU A 42 -11.25 -6.47 -1.24
C LEU A 42 -12.26 -7.19 -2.15
N GLN A 43 -11.98 -8.44 -2.53
CA GLN A 43 -12.89 -9.27 -3.34
C GLN A 43 -14.19 -9.56 -2.59
N ASP A 44 -14.10 -9.79 -1.27
CA ASP A 44 -15.26 -10.06 -0.42
C ASP A 44 -16.24 -8.86 -0.33
N TYR A 45 -15.75 -7.61 -0.45
CA TYR A 45 -16.59 -6.40 -0.47
C TYR A 45 -17.17 -6.08 -1.85
N ALA A 46 -16.68 -6.72 -2.92
CA ALA A 46 -17.14 -6.52 -4.29
C ALA A 46 -18.20 -7.56 -4.72
N GLN A 47 -18.69 -8.40 -3.80
CA GLN A 47 -19.79 -9.36 -3.99
C GLN A 47 -21.12 -8.80 -3.47
#